data_AF-A0A2G5DNA6-F1
#
_entry.id   AF-A0A2G5DNA6-F1
#
_cell.length_a   1.000
_cell.length_b   1.000
_cell.length_c   1.000
_cell.angle_alpha   90.00
_cell.angle_beta   90.00
_cell.angle_gamma   90.00
#
_symmetry.space_group_name_H-M   'P 1'
#
loop_
_entity.id
_entity.type
_entity.pdbx_description
1 polymer ?
#
loop_
_entity_poly.entity_id
_entity_poly.type
_entity_poly.pdbx_seq_one_letter_code
_entity_poly.pdbx_strand_id
1 'polypeptide(L)'
;MNTLFFSLLLLLLTISMAITPFASAACTQELVAISPCLSYISSPPNNLSSSPSSECCEIFSSSFFNGTDSCFCYLLRIQFILGFPLNSTRIGSLPSLCSSHNALTSNFEVLCKGLTTLPPMEATPGLISLSSL
;
A
#
# COMPACT_ATOMS: atom_id res chain seq x y z
N MET A 1 -10.68 48.97 -19.47
CA MET A 1 -9.42 48.22 -19.63
C MET A 1 -9.00 47.49 -18.36
N ASN A 2 -9.13 48.10 -17.17
CA ASN A 2 -8.72 47.50 -15.89
C ASN A 2 -9.59 46.33 -15.40
N THR A 3 -10.89 46.33 -15.68
CA THR A 3 -11.83 45.28 -15.19
C THR A 3 -11.66 43.94 -15.92
N LEU A 4 -11.37 43.98 -17.23
CA LEU A 4 -11.07 42.78 -18.02
C LEU A 4 -9.76 42.11 -17.56
N PHE A 5 -8.78 42.92 -17.14
CA PHE A 5 -7.51 42.43 -16.60
C PHE A 5 -7.70 41.72 -15.25
N PHE A 6 -8.53 42.28 -14.37
CA PHE A 6 -8.88 41.65 -13.08
C PHE A 6 -9.66 40.35 -13.25
N SER A 7 -10.62 40.27 -14.19
CA SER A 7 -11.32 39.02 -14.50
C SER A 7 -10.41 37.95 -15.09
N LEU A 8 -9.46 38.33 -15.94
CA LEU A 8 -8.48 37.40 -16.51
C LEU A 8 -7.52 36.88 -15.44
N LEU A 9 -7.11 37.74 -14.50
CA LEU A 9 -6.27 37.36 -13.36
C LEU A 9 -7.00 36.38 -12.42
N LEU A 10 -8.28 36.63 -12.12
CA LEU A 10 -9.10 35.74 -11.29
C LEU A 10 -9.30 34.36 -11.94
N LEU A 11 -9.45 34.31 -13.27
CA LEU A 11 -9.66 33.07 -14.02
C LEU A 11 -8.39 32.20 -14.10
N LEU A 12 -7.20 32.81 -14.03
CA LEU A 12 -5.91 32.10 -14.01
C LEU A 12 -5.58 31.49 -12.64
N LEU A 13 -6.16 32.02 -11.56
CA LEU A 13 -5.91 31.59 -10.17
C LEU A 13 -6.69 30.34 -9.74
N THR A 14 -7.64 29.84 -10.55
CA THR A 14 -8.50 28.69 -10.19
C THR A 14 -7.97 27.33 -10.66
N ILE A 15 -6.80 27.27 -11.32
CA ILE A 15 -6.22 26.01 -11.80
C ILE A 15 -5.04 25.58 -10.91
N SER A 16 -5.28 25.48 -9.61
CA SER A 16 -4.48 24.59 -8.77
C SER A 16 -5.40 23.48 -8.31
N MET A 17 -5.73 22.58 -9.25
CA MET A 17 -6.18 21.26 -8.84
C MET A 17 -5.00 20.69 -8.08
N ALA A 18 -5.22 20.44 -6.79
CA ALA A 18 -4.33 19.65 -5.98
C ALA A 18 -4.03 18.38 -6.78
N ILE A 19 -2.83 18.32 -7.35
CA ILE A 19 -2.18 17.04 -7.57
C ILE A 19 -1.95 16.59 -6.13
N THR A 20 -2.95 15.94 -5.51
CA THR A 20 -2.64 15.03 -4.44
C THR A 20 -1.63 14.09 -5.10
N PRO A 21 -0.33 14.09 -4.73
CA PRO A 21 0.42 12.88 -4.98
C PRO A 21 -0.46 11.82 -4.35
N PHE A 22 -0.91 10.84 -5.14
CA PHE A 22 -1.47 9.61 -4.59
C PHE A 22 -0.57 9.31 -3.42
N ALA A 23 -1.11 9.48 -2.20
CA ALA A 23 -0.29 9.71 -1.03
C ALA A 23 0.75 8.61 -1.06
N SER A 24 2.02 8.95 -0.85
CA SER A 24 2.97 7.95 -0.40
C SER A 24 2.38 7.41 0.90
N ALA A 25 1.47 6.44 0.77
CA ALA A 25 0.84 5.77 1.87
C ALA A 25 2.02 5.17 2.60
N ALA A 26 2.22 5.63 3.82
CA ALA A 26 3.20 5.05 4.71
C ALA A 26 2.97 3.54 4.66
N CYS A 27 3.87 2.75 4.04
CA CYS A 27 3.64 1.31 3.94
C CYS A 27 3.45 0.68 5.32
N THR A 28 3.93 1.35 6.38
CA THR A 28 3.64 1.03 7.78
C THR A 28 2.13 0.91 8.06
N GLN A 29 1.30 1.86 7.64
CA GLN A 29 -0.15 1.81 7.88
C GLN A 29 -0.78 0.62 7.14
N GLU A 30 -0.34 0.39 5.91
CA GLU A 30 -0.81 -0.74 5.10
C GLU A 30 -0.41 -2.09 5.70
N LEU A 31 0.83 -2.20 6.16
CA LEU A 31 1.37 -3.39 6.80
C LEU A 31 0.75 -3.64 8.18
N VAL A 32 0.26 -2.61 8.87
CA VAL A 32 -0.49 -2.76 10.12
C VAL A 32 -1.94 -3.17 9.83
N ALA A 33 -2.54 -2.65 8.75
CA ALA A 33 -3.90 -2.97 8.35
C ALA A 33 -4.10 -4.47 8.09
N ILE A 34 -3.07 -5.16 7.60
CA ILE A 34 -3.09 -6.62 7.35
C ILE A 34 -3.08 -7.47 8.64
N SER A 35 -3.10 -6.85 9.83
CA SER A 35 -3.06 -7.57 11.12
C SER A 35 -4.11 -8.69 11.27
N PRO A 36 -5.34 -8.60 10.75
CA PRO A 36 -6.30 -9.70 10.81
C PRO A 36 -5.88 -10.95 10.01
N CYS A 37 -4.92 -10.82 9.09
CA CYS A 37 -4.38 -11.94 8.32
C CYS A 37 -3.25 -12.69 9.01
N LEU A 38 -2.68 -12.17 10.11
CA LEU A 38 -1.45 -12.71 10.71
C LEU A 38 -1.59 -14.18 11.12
N SER A 39 -2.72 -14.56 11.70
CA SER A 39 -3.00 -15.96 12.07
C SER A 39 -2.88 -16.92 10.87
N TYR A 40 -3.12 -16.43 9.65
CA TYR A 40 -2.94 -17.22 8.43
C TYR A 40 -1.52 -17.12 7.86
N ILE A 41 -0.98 -15.90 7.66
CA ILE A 41 0.28 -15.69 6.93
C ILE A 41 1.54 -15.92 7.76
N SER A 42 1.43 -16.08 9.08
CA SER A 42 2.58 -16.37 9.94
C SER A 42 3.16 -17.75 9.70
N SER A 43 4.42 -17.93 10.10
CA SER A 43 5.03 -19.24 10.32
C SER A 43 4.81 -19.70 11.78
N PRO A 44 5.08 -20.97 12.12
CA PRO A 44 5.07 -21.41 13.52
C PRO A 44 5.92 -20.53 14.43
N PRO A 45 5.45 -20.25 15.66
CA PRO A 45 4.25 -20.77 16.32
C PRO A 45 2.95 -19.96 16.06
N ASN A 46 3.01 -18.88 15.28
CA ASN A 46 1.92 -17.91 15.16
C ASN A 46 0.90 -18.23 14.04
N ASN A 47 1.07 -19.34 13.32
CA ASN A 47 0.19 -19.78 12.23
C ASN A 47 -1.12 -20.42 12.73
N LEU A 48 -1.88 -19.68 13.53
CA LEU A 48 -3.05 -20.16 14.27
C LEU A 48 -4.24 -20.53 13.36
N SER A 49 -4.23 -20.14 12.08
CA SER A 49 -5.29 -20.44 11.13
C SER A 49 -4.76 -21.12 9.86
N SER A 50 -5.55 -22.04 9.30
CA SER A 50 -5.30 -22.67 8.00
C SER A 50 -5.88 -21.90 6.82
N SER A 51 -6.72 -20.88 7.06
CA SER A 51 -7.35 -20.03 6.03
C SER A 51 -7.42 -18.57 6.47
N PRO A 52 -7.44 -17.60 5.53
CA PRO A 52 -7.71 -16.20 5.88
C PRO A 52 -9.14 -16.05 6.43
N SER A 53 -9.32 -15.12 7.37
CA SER A 53 -10.66 -14.72 7.84
C SER A 53 -11.36 -13.86 6.79
N SER A 54 -12.69 -13.70 6.94
CA SER A 54 -13.46 -12.77 6.08
C SER A 54 -12.92 -11.33 6.19
N GLU A 55 -12.60 -10.88 7.41
CA GLU A 55 -12.03 -9.56 7.68
C GLU A 55 -10.65 -9.39 7.04
N CYS A 56 -9.80 -10.42 7.10
CA CYS A 56 -8.51 -10.42 6.39
C CYS A 56 -8.71 -10.20 4.89
N CYS A 57 -9.64 -10.93 4.28
CA CYS A 57 -9.89 -10.81 2.86
C CYS A 57 -10.52 -9.47 2.46
N GLU A 58 -11.40 -8.91 3.29
CA GLU A 58 -11.98 -7.59 3.06
C GLU A 58 -10.89 -6.51 3.05
N ILE A 59 -10.02 -6.48 4.06
CA ILE A 59 -8.92 -5.52 4.13
C ILE A 59 -7.96 -5.73 2.96
N PHE A 60 -7.46 -6.97 2.76
CA PHE A 60 -6.50 -7.26 1.71
C PHE A 60 -7.02 -6.88 0.33
N SER A 61 -8.27 -7.22 0.01
CA SER A 61 -8.86 -6.88 -1.29
C SER A 61 -9.03 -5.37 -1.45
N SER A 62 -9.52 -4.67 -0.43
CA SER A 62 -9.68 -3.21 -0.47
C SER A 62 -8.36 -2.49 -0.72
N SER A 63 -7.30 -2.89 -0.02
CA SER A 63 -5.92 -2.42 -0.18
C SER A 63 -5.37 -2.71 -1.58
N PHE A 64 -5.52 -3.95 -2.03
CA PHE A 64 -5.01 -4.38 -3.32
C PHE A 64 -5.64 -3.59 -4.48
N PHE A 65 -6.96 -3.34 -4.45
CA PHE A 65 -7.63 -2.54 -5.47
C PHE A 65 -7.31 -1.05 -5.40
N ASN A 66 -6.95 -0.55 -4.22
CA ASN A 66 -6.57 0.84 -4.03
C ASN A 66 -5.12 1.12 -4.50
N GLY A 67 -4.34 0.12 -4.94
CA GLY A 67 -2.98 0.32 -5.47
C GLY A 67 -1.89 0.39 -4.40
N THR A 68 -2.16 -0.12 -3.20
CA THR A 68 -1.18 -0.27 -2.11
C THR A 68 -0.58 -1.68 -2.06
N ASP A 69 -0.86 -2.51 -3.07
CA ASP A 69 -0.35 -3.88 -3.25
C ASP A 69 1.18 -3.96 -3.21
N SER A 70 1.87 -2.92 -3.70
CA SER A 70 3.32 -2.79 -3.63
C SER A 70 3.87 -2.76 -2.19
N CYS A 71 3.13 -2.26 -1.21
CA CYS A 71 3.55 -2.27 0.20
C CYS A 71 3.57 -3.69 0.76
N PHE A 72 2.66 -4.57 0.32
CA PHE A 72 2.64 -5.96 0.79
C PHE A 72 3.84 -6.78 0.30
N CYS A 73 4.59 -6.28 -0.70
CA CYS A 73 5.85 -6.90 -1.09
C CYS A 73 6.89 -6.92 0.04
N TYR A 74 6.76 -6.05 1.05
CA TYR A 74 7.56 -6.15 2.28
C TYR A 74 7.38 -7.48 2.98
N LEU A 75 6.17 -8.03 3.01
CA LEU A 75 5.88 -9.31 3.66
C LEU A 75 6.57 -10.49 2.93
N LEU A 76 6.69 -10.41 1.60
CA LEU A 76 7.36 -11.42 0.79
C LEU A 76 8.89 -11.30 0.84
N ARG A 77 9.43 -10.08 0.87
CA ARG A 77 10.88 -9.82 0.80
C ARG A 77 11.56 -9.81 2.16
N ILE A 78 10.84 -9.37 3.20
CA ILE A 78 11.36 -9.21 4.57
C ILE A 78 10.45 -10.01 5.51
N GLN A 79 10.64 -11.33 5.54
CA GLN A 79 9.78 -12.26 6.29
C GLN A 79 9.80 -12.06 7.82
N PHE A 80 10.69 -11.22 8.36
CA PHE A 80 10.78 -10.88 9.78
C PHE A 80 10.39 -9.43 10.10
N ILE A 81 9.76 -8.71 9.16
CA ILE A 81 9.46 -7.28 9.31
C ILE A 81 8.54 -6.96 10.49
N LEU A 82 7.72 -7.93 10.92
CA LEU A 82 6.81 -7.80 12.05
C LEU A 82 7.40 -8.33 13.37
N GLY A 83 8.70 -8.66 13.41
CA GLY A 83 9.37 -9.21 14.58
C GLY A 83 9.18 -10.71 14.80
N PHE A 84 8.52 -11.41 13.87
CA PHE A 84 8.33 -12.86 13.88
C PHE A 84 8.32 -13.40 12.43
N PRO A 85 8.58 -14.70 12.23
CA PRO A 85 8.68 -15.26 10.88
C PRO A 85 7.31 -15.34 10.18
N LEU A 86 7.27 -14.87 8.94
CA LEU A 86 6.14 -14.99 8.01
C LEU A 86 6.35 -16.12 7.00
N ASN A 87 5.26 -16.67 6.48
CA ASN A 87 5.27 -17.72 5.47
C ASN A 87 4.97 -17.12 4.09
N SER A 88 6.00 -17.00 3.25
CA SER A 88 5.89 -16.38 1.91
C SER A 88 4.91 -17.10 1.00
N THR A 89 4.83 -18.44 1.07
CA THR A 89 3.85 -19.22 0.30
C THR A 89 2.43 -18.82 0.65
N ARG A 90 2.13 -18.66 1.94
CA ARG A 90 0.79 -18.26 2.40
C ARG A 90 0.46 -16.81 2.06
N ILE A 91 1.45 -15.92 2.12
CA ILE A 91 1.29 -14.54 1.67
C ILE A 91 0.98 -14.51 0.17
N GLY A 92 1.72 -15.28 -0.64
CA GLY A 92 1.52 -15.37 -2.09
C GLY A 92 0.17 -15.95 -2.50
N SER A 93 -0.50 -16.71 -1.62
CA SER A 93 -1.85 -17.25 -1.87
C SER A 93 -2.99 -16.35 -1.39
N LEU A 94 -2.73 -15.23 -0.69
CA LEU A 94 -3.80 -14.31 -0.31
C LEU A 94 -4.62 -13.79 -1.52
N PRO A 95 -4.01 -13.38 -2.65
CA PRO A 95 -4.78 -12.94 -3.81
C PRO A 95 -5.79 -13.98 -4.31
N SER A 96 -5.39 -15.26 -4.41
CA SER A 96 -6.30 -16.32 -4.89
C SER A 96 -7.37 -16.69 -3.88
N LEU A 97 -7.10 -16.57 -2.58
CA LEU A 97 -8.05 -16.92 -1.53
C LEU A 97 -9.03 -15.79 -1.20
N CYS A 98 -8.62 -14.53 -1.41
CA CYS A 98 -9.39 -13.36 -1.02
C CYS A 98 -9.98 -12.56 -2.19
N SER A 99 -9.53 -12.76 -3.43
CA SER A 99 -10.16 -12.16 -4.61
C SER A 99 -11.02 -13.16 -5.36
N SER A 100 -12.29 -12.81 -5.58
CA SER A 100 -13.19 -13.51 -6.52
C SER A 100 -12.79 -13.29 -7.98
N HIS A 101 -11.98 -12.26 -8.26
CA HIS A 101 -11.42 -11.97 -9.58
C HIS A 101 -10.13 -12.79 -9.80
N ASN A 102 -10.26 -13.90 -10.51
CA ASN A 102 -9.20 -14.88 -10.85
C ASN A 102 -7.93 -14.33 -11.54
N ALA A 103 -7.87 -13.05 -11.89
CA ALA A 103 -6.79 -12.47 -12.70
C ALA A 103 -5.56 -12.00 -11.89
N LEU A 104 -5.59 -12.03 -10.56
CA LEU A 104 -4.63 -11.31 -9.72
C LEU A 104 -3.54 -12.19 -9.08
N THR A 105 -3.72 -13.51 -9.05
CA THR A 105 -2.79 -14.43 -8.38
C THR A 105 -1.41 -14.47 -9.02
N SER A 106 -1.33 -14.48 -10.35
CA SER A 106 -0.05 -14.48 -11.07
C SER A 106 0.65 -13.13 -10.99
N ASN A 107 -0.06 -12.05 -10.68
CA ASN A 107 0.50 -10.71 -10.72
C ASN A 107 1.25 -10.38 -9.43
N PHE A 108 0.76 -10.80 -8.25
CA PHE A 108 1.32 -10.35 -6.98
C PHE A 108 2.79 -10.73 -6.74
N GLU A 109 3.16 -12.01 -6.90
CA GLU A 109 4.57 -12.41 -6.73
C GLU A 109 5.46 -11.86 -7.85
N VAL A 110 4.94 -11.74 -9.07
CA VAL A 110 5.67 -11.17 -10.22
C VAL A 110 5.90 -9.66 -10.03
N LEU A 111 4.90 -8.91 -9.57
CA LEU A 111 5.00 -7.52 -9.12
C LEU A 111 6.09 -7.39 -8.07
N CYS A 112 5.98 -8.18 -7.01
CA CYS A 112 6.93 -8.17 -5.91
C CYS A 112 8.31 -8.72 -6.27
N LYS A 113 8.52 -9.31 -7.45
CA LYS A 113 9.85 -9.61 -8.00
C LYS A 113 10.34 -8.50 -8.93
N GLY A 114 9.44 -7.88 -9.67
CA GLY A 114 9.72 -6.78 -10.60
C GLY A 114 10.12 -5.46 -9.93
N LEU A 115 9.69 -5.21 -8.68
CA LEU A 115 10.07 -4.00 -7.96
C LEU A 115 11.59 -3.93 -7.67
N THR A 116 12.33 -2.99 -8.23
CA THR A 116 13.77 -2.88 -7.93
C THR A 116 14.02 -2.30 -6.53
N THR A 117 13.11 -1.45 -6.05
CA THR A 117 13.11 -0.90 -4.68
C THR A 117 11.71 -1.02 -4.08
N LEU A 118 11.63 -1.24 -2.78
CA LEU A 118 10.36 -1.20 -2.04
C LEU A 118 9.94 0.26 -1.79
N PRO A 119 8.64 0.57 -1.70
CA PRO A 119 8.18 1.92 -1.36
C PRO A 119 8.62 2.30 0.06
N PRO A 120 8.88 3.58 0.37
CA PRO A 120 9.37 3.99 1.68
C PRO A 120 8.37 3.73 2.82
N MET A 121 8.89 3.38 4.01
CA MET A 121 8.13 3.18 5.25
C MET A 121 7.99 4.50 6.03
N GLU A 122 7.58 5.60 5.40
CA GLU A 122 7.62 6.93 6.05
C GLU A 122 6.42 7.17 6.98
N ALA A 123 6.66 7.50 8.26
CA ALA A 123 5.66 7.99 9.20
C ALA A 123 5.65 9.54 9.25
N THR A 124 5.16 10.19 8.18
CA THR A 124 4.65 11.59 8.09
C THR A 124 5.59 12.77 8.52
N PRO A 125 5.24 14.06 8.31
CA PRO A 125 5.93 14.95 7.36
C PRO A 125 6.54 16.21 8.00
N GLY A 126 7.74 16.60 7.58
CA GLY A 126 8.22 17.98 7.75
C GLY A 126 9.63 18.11 8.30
N LEU A 127 10.63 18.05 7.41
CA LEU A 127 11.89 18.81 7.56
C LEU A 127 12.74 18.75 6.28
N ILE A 128 12.21 19.10 5.10
CA ILE A 128 13.06 19.42 3.92
C ILE A 128 12.36 20.40 2.98
N SER A 129 12.01 21.58 3.49
CA SER A 129 11.98 22.79 2.65
C SER A 129 12.15 24.03 3.53
N LEU A 130 13.30 24.11 4.20
CA LEU A 130 13.81 25.36 4.77
C LEU A 130 15.22 25.68 4.22
N SER A 131 15.58 25.06 3.10
CA SER A 131 16.84 25.29 2.39
C SER A 131 16.56 25.90 1.02
N SER A 132 15.98 27.10 1.01
CA SER A 132 16.05 28.06 -0.10
C SER A 132 15.85 29.47 0.47
N LEU A 133 16.81 29.92 1.29
CA LEU A 133 17.12 31.35 1.37
C LEU A 133 17.75 31.78 0.05
#